data_AF-A0A8H4QT08-F1
#
_entry.id   AF-A0A8H4QT08-F1
#
_cell.length_a   1.000
_cell.length_b   1.000
_cell.length_c   1.000
_cell.angle_alpha   90.00
_cell.angle_beta   90.00
_cell.angle_gamma   90.00
#
_symmetry.space_group_name_H-M   'P 1'
#
loop_
_entity.id
_entity.type
_entity.pdbx_description
1 polymer ?
#
loop_
_entity_poly.entity_id
_entity_poly.type
_entity_poly.pdbx_seq_one_letter_code
_entity_poly.pdbx_strand_id
1 'polypeptide(L)'
;MATLTPQQAGMAIVRKLIEKHSFPNGFTTQEMYKLASQEPSPAPFIPHKVLHPGLPTKPETPIFTRKAILKRGKLASDVIHNYPENPDHPIRSIRFLKKEVLQHLEDLKVIKMARIPTPKGLAAQEAAGDKKTRLTASQVDWKWKVVPDSERLAVPPSPPKGKEVVGTEVGVGHDVSHLNKRRQEARTGKVSEAVSKLKSYKEYAVERDAFLDRMKKNPQMAITLRQKYENQLRQEPRPYELDNLLEHERRLRRVKQSVKMMSKQTAEMKQEFEKSLEMLRRYASYRNQNKMSAPIA
;
A
#
# COMPACT_ATOMS: atom_id res chain seq x y z
N MET A 1 17.35 -6.67 -8.73
CA MET A 1 16.98 -5.61 -9.69
C MET A 1 15.47 -5.45 -9.64
N ALA A 2 14.96 -4.23 -9.48
CA ALA A 2 13.51 -4.01 -9.43
C ALA A 2 12.91 -4.23 -10.82
N THR A 3 11.84 -5.02 -10.91
CA THR A 3 11.10 -5.25 -12.15
C THR A 3 10.30 -4.01 -12.50
N LEU A 4 10.43 -3.51 -13.73
CA LEU A 4 9.68 -2.34 -14.17
C LEU A 4 8.21 -2.71 -14.40
N THR A 5 7.31 -1.86 -13.94
CA THR A 5 5.89 -2.01 -14.30
C THR A 5 5.70 -1.72 -15.79
N PRO A 6 4.70 -2.30 -16.46
CA PRO A 6 4.41 -2.03 -17.88
C PRO A 6 4.25 -0.55 -18.19
N GLN A 7 3.62 0.17 -17.27
CA GLN A 7 3.45 1.62 -17.35
C GLN A 7 4.80 2.34 -17.31
N GLN A 8 5.67 2.02 -16.35
CA GLN A 8 7.01 2.64 -16.25
C GLN A 8 7.86 2.33 -17.49
N ALA A 9 7.85 1.08 -17.96
CA ALA A 9 8.55 0.68 -19.18
C ALA A 9 8.01 1.41 -20.42
N GLY A 10 6.68 1.54 -20.56
CA GLY A 10 6.05 2.32 -21.62
C GLY A 10 6.40 3.81 -21.57
N MET A 11 6.44 4.41 -20.38
CA MET A 11 6.87 5.80 -20.20
C MET A 11 8.34 5.99 -20.60
N ALA A 12 9.22 5.03 -20.29
CA ALA A 12 10.63 5.08 -20.70
C ALA A 12 10.78 5.06 -22.22
N ILE A 13 10.04 4.20 -22.93
CA ILE A 13 10.02 4.15 -24.40
C ILE A 13 9.54 5.48 -24.98
N VAL A 14 8.42 6.02 -24.50
CA VAL A 14 7.87 7.29 -25.02
C VAL A 14 8.80 8.47 -24.77
N ARG A 15 9.46 8.54 -23.59
CA ARG A 15 10.47 9.59 -23.31
C ARG A 15 11.65 9.49 -24.27
N LYS A 16 12.19 8.28 -24.47
CA LYS A 16 13.26 8.04 -25.45
C LYS A 16 12.86 8.46 -26.86
N LEU A 17 11.62 8.18 -27.27
CA LEU A 17 11.10 8.60 -28.58
C LEU A 17 10.94 10.11 -28.69
N ILE A 18 10.50 10.79 -27.64
CA ILE A 18 10.41 12.26 -27.59
C ILE A 18 11.79 12.90 -27.69
N GLU A 19 12.81 12.30 -27.08
CA GLU A 19 14.19 12.78 -27.16
C GLU A 19 14.79 12.53 -28.56
N LYS A 20 14.51 11.35 -29.15
CA LYS A 20 15.03 10.95 -30.46
C LYS A 20 14.36 11.67 -31.63
N HIS A 21 13.07 11.94 -31.52
CA HIS A 21 12.26 12.53 -32.58
C HIS A 21 11.75 13.91 -32.16
N SER A 22 12.09 14.94 -32.92
CA SER A 22 11.53 16.29 -32.72
C SER A 22 10.11 16.37 -33.27
N PHE A 23 9.15 16.74 -32.42
CA PHE A 23 7.73 16.91 -32.77
C PHE A 23 7.31 18.38 -32.64
N PRO A 24 7.75 19.29 -33.53
CA PRO A 24 7.46 20.72 -33.39
C PRO A 24 5.95 21.01 -33.41
N ASN A 25 5.19 20.25 -34.20
CA ASN A 25 3.73 20.37 -34.32
C ASN A 25 2.98 19.40 -33.40
N GLY A 26 3.66 18.76 -32.46
CA GLY A 26 3.12 17.64 -31.68
C GLY A 26 2.91 16.37 -32.51
N PHE A 27 2.39 15.33 -31.86
CA PHE A 27 2.16 14.02 -32.46
C PHE A 27 0.76 13.49 -32.14
N THR A 28 0.23 12.67 -33.04
CA THR A 28 -1.01 11.93 -32.78
C THR A 28 -0.73 10.68 -31.94
N THR A 29 -1.76 10.17 -31.25
CA THR A 29 -1.61 8.92 -30.46
C THR A 29 -1.27 7.73 -31.35
N GLN A 30 -1.74 7.72 -32.60
CA GLN A 30 -1.47 6.66 -33.56
C GLN A 30 -0.02 6.70 -34.05
N GLU A 31 0.51 7.89 -34.37
CA GLU A 31 1.92 8.07 -34.73
C GLU A 31 2.85 7.60 -33.62
N MET A 32 2.61 8.04 -32.38
CA MET A 32 3.40 7.64 -31.23
C MET A 32 3.33 6.13 -30.99
N TYR A 33 2.16 5.51 -31.18
CA TYR A 33 2.01 4.06 -31.04
C TYR A 33 2.80 3.29 -32.10
N LYS A 34 2.77 3.72 -33.37
CA LYS A 34 3.55 3.10 -34.45
C LYS A 34 5.05 3.15 -34.14
N LEU A 35 5.56 4.31 -33.72
CA LEU A 35 6.97 4.47 -33.34
C LEU A 35 7.30 3.63 -32.10
N ALA A 36 6.43 3.62 -31.10
CA ALA A 36 6.62 2.85 -29.88
C ALA A 36 6.65 1.34 -30.13
N SER A 37 5.85 0.83 -31.06
CA SER A 37 5.84 -0.60 -31.41
C SER A 37 7.12 -1.09 -32.11
N GLN A 38 7.94 -0.17 -32.65
CA GLN A 38 9.20 -0.49 -33.31
C GLN A 38 10.40 -0.50 -32.36
N GLU A 39 10.30 0.16 -31.20
CA GLU A 39 11.38 0.19 -30.22
C GLU A 39 11.38 -1.11 -29.39
N PRO A 40 12.58 -1.64 -29.03
CA PRO A 40 12.66 -2.84 -28.22
C PRO A 40 12.24 -2.57 -26.77
N SER A 41 11.64 -3.59 -26.14
CA SER A 41 11.26 -3.56 -24.73
C SER A 41 12.48 -3.33 -23.81
N PRO A 42 12.43 -2.37 -22.87
CA PRO A 42 13.55 -2.11 -21.96
C PRO A 42 13.73 -3.26 -20.97
N ALA A 43 14.96 -3.73 -20.77
CA ALA A 43 15.28 -4.66 -19.69
C ALA A 43 15.23 -3.93 -18.32
N PRO A 44 14.67 -4.49 -17.23
CA PRO A 44 14.07 -5.83 -17.04
C PRO A 44 12.53 -5.81 -17.06
N PHE A 45 11.91 -5.52 -18.20
CA PHE A 45 10.47 -5.66 -18.36
C PHE A 45 10.06 -7.14 -18.38
N ILE A 46 9.10 -7.50 -17.52
CA ILE A 46 8.47 -8.82 -17.55
C ILE A 46 7.16 -8.67 -18.33
N PRO A 47 7.01 -9.33 -19.50
CA PRO A 47 5.76 -9.33 -20.25
C PRO A 47 4.60 -9.71 -19.34
N HIS A 48 3.43 -9.09 -19.58
CA HIS A 48 2.23 -9.53 -18.90
C HIS A 48 2.03 -11.02 -19.22
N LYS A 49 2.15 -11.87 -18.20
CA LYS A 49 1.78 -13.27 -18.33
C LYS A 49 0.31 -13.29 -18.73
N VAL A 50 0.04 -13.52 -20.02
CA VAL A 50 -1.30 -13.84 -20.48
C VAL A 50 -1.69 -15.05 -19.66
N LEU A 51 -2.69 -14.90 -18.79
CA LEU A 51 -3.16 -15.95 -17.89
C LEU A 51 -3.72 -17.08 -18.75
N HIS A 52 -2.83 -17.98 -19.17
CA HIS A 52 -3.04 -19.14 -20.03
C HIS A 52 -3.63 -18.84 -21.41
N PRO A 53 -2.94 -19.18 -22.52
CA PRO A 53 -3.47 -19.07 -23.89
C PRO A 53 -4.69 -19.97 -24.19
N GLY A 54 -5.30 -20.59 -23.18
CA GLY A 54 -6.49 -21.44 -23.31
C GLY A 54 -7.58 -21.20 -22.25
N LEU A 55 -7.36 -20.33 -21.25
CA LEU A 55 -8.47 -19.90 -20.40
C LEU A 55 -9.03 -18.60 -20.97
N PRO A 56 -10.32 -18.54 -21.33
CA PRO A 56 -10.95 -17.28 -21.64
C PRO A 56 -10.89 -16.42 -20.38
N THR A 57 -9.92 -15.50 -20.30
CA THR A 57 -10.03 -14.35 -19.40
C THR A 57 -11.37 -13.73 -19.74
N LYS A 58 -12.36 -13.86 -18.84
CA LYS A 58 -13.67 -13.24 -19.02
C LYS A 58 -13.36 -11.79 -19.40
N PRO A 59 -13.63 -11.34 -20.63
CA PRO A 59 -13.43 -9.95 -20.95
C PRO A 59 -14.20 -9.19 -19.88
N GLU A 60 -13.54 -8.26 -19.18
CA GLU A 60 -14.26 -7.29 -18.34
C GLU A 60 -15.36 -6.78 -19.23
N THR A 61 -16.58 -7.23 -19.00
CA THR A 61 -17.61 -7.18 -20.02
C THR A 61 -17.80 -5.70 -20.29
N PRO A 62 -17.44 -5.19 -21.50
CA PRO A 62 -17.89 -3.88 -21.83
C PRO A 62 -19.41 -3.96 -21.69
N ILE A 63 -19.99 -3.07 -20.88
CA ILE A 63 -21.44 -2.96 -20.72
C ILE A 63 -22.00 -2.45 -22.06
N PHE A 64 -21.89 -3.24 -23.11
CA PHE A 64 -22.65 -3.06 -24.32
C PHE A 64 -24.05 -3.53 -23.95
N THR A 65 -24.94 -2.56 -23.79
CA THR A 65 -26.36 -2.84 -23.75
C THR A 65 -26.71 -3.71 -24.97
N ARG A 66 -27.51 -4.78 -24.77
CA ARG A 66 -27.92 -5.71 -25.84
C ARG A 66 -28.37 -5.02 -27.14
N LYS A 67 -28.87 -3.79 -27.05
CA LYS A 67 -29.28 -2.94 -28.17
C LYS A 67 -28.14 -2.54 -29.12
N ALA A 68 -26.89 -2.43 -28.64
CA ALA A 68 -25.73 -2.07 -29.47
C ALA A 68 -25.25 -3.22 -30.38
N ILE A 69 -25.43 -4.47 -29.94
CA ILE A 69 -25.01 -5.67 -30.67
C ILE A 69 -25.96 -5.94 -31.84
N LEU A 70 -27.27 -5.80 -31.62
CA LEU A 70 -28.30 -6.02 -32.65
C LEU A 70 -28.24 -4.99 -33.80
N LYS A 71 -27.81 -3.75 -33.54
CA LYS A 71 -27.75 -2.69 -34.57
C LYS A 71 -26.55 -2.78 -35.51
N ARG A 72 -25.51 -3.55 -35.19
CA ARG A 72 -24.23 -3.51 -35.94
C ARG A 72 -23.97 -4.68 -36.86
N GLY A 73 -24.79 -5.74 -36.85
CA GLY A 73 -24.66 -6.88 -37.78
C GLY A 73 -23.29 -7.55 -37.81
N LYS A 74 -22.39 -7.25 -36.86
CA LYS A 74 -21.05 -7.81 -36.81
C LYS A 74 -21.13 -9.20 -36.20
N LEU A 75 -20.72 -10.19 -36.99
CA LEU A 75 -20.54 -11.57 -36.56
C LEU A 75 -19.71 -11.60 -35.27
N ALA A 76 -20.12 -12.43 -34.31
CA ALA A 76 -19.46 -12.57 -33.01
C ALA A 76 -17.96 -12.92 -33.12
N SER A 77 -17.52 -13.42 -34.28
CA SER A 77 -16.11 -13.67 -34.62
C SER A 77 -15.23 -12.42 -34.58
N ASP A 78 -15.76 -11.24 -34.93
CA ASP A 78 -15.00 -9.96 -34.90
C ASP A 78 -14.70 -9.49 -33.47
N VAL A 79 -15.40 -10.03 -32.46
CA VAL A 79 -15.21 -9.69 -31.05
C VAL A 79 -14.07 -10.51 -30.43
N ILE A 80 -13.65 -11.60 -31.07
CA ILE A 80 -12.67 -12.55 -30.53
C ILE A 80 -11.23 -12.04 -30.67
N HIS A 81 -10.96 -11.11 -31.60
CA HIS A 81 -9.65 -10.45 -31.71
C HIS A 81 -9.54 -9.23 -30.79
N ASN A 82 -9.88 -9.41 -29.51
CA ASN A 82 -9.72 -8.39 -28.47
C ASN A 82 -8.31 -8.38 -27.87
N TYR A 83 -7.39 -9.18 -28.42
CA TYR A 83 -6.00 -9.16 -28.03
C TYR A 83 -5.31 -7.91 -28.57
N PRO A 84 -4.48 -7.24 -27.76
CA PRO A 84 -3.59 -6.20 -28.25
C PRO A 84 -2.71 -6.74 -29.39
N GLU A 85 -2.43 -5.92 -30.40
CA GLU A 85 -1.57 -6.29 -31.53
C GLU A 85 -0.19 -6.81 -31.07
N ASN A 86 0.31 -6.27 -29.95
CA ASN A 86 1.62 -6.62 -29.37
C ASN A 86 1.50 -6.97 -27.87
N PRO A 87 1.13 -8.20 -27.48
CA PRO A 87 0.91 -8.57 -26.08
C PRO A 87 2.19 -8.56 -25.22
N ASP A 88 3.34 -8.87 -25.82
CA ASP A 88 4.63 -8.94 -25.13
C ASP A 88 5.35 -7.59 -25.00
N HIS A 89 4.80 -6.54 -25.62
CA HIS A 89 5.37 -5.20 -25.60
C HIS A 89 4.81 -4.37 -24.43
N PRO A 90 5.61 -3.54 -23.74
CA PRO A 90 5.12 -2.67 -22.67
C PRO A 90 3.93 -1.81 -23.08
N ILE A 91 3.94 -1.35 -24.33
CA ILE A 91 2.84 -0.59 -24.93
C ILE A 91 2.01 -1.54 -25.78
N ARG A 92 1.08 -2.25 -25.12
CA ARG A 92 0.27 -3.31 -25.73
C ARG A 92 -0.76 -2.80 -26.75
N SER A 93 -1.36 -1.64 -26.51
CA SER A 93 -2.40 -1.10 -27.38
C SER A 93 -2.43 0.42 -27.37
N ILE A 94 -3.03 1.01 -28.41
CA ILE A 94 -3.29 2.45 -28.50
C ILE A 94 -4.09 2.95 -27.28
N ARG A 95 -5.05 2.15 -26.79
CA ARG A 95 -5.84 2.52 -25.60
C ARG A 95 -5.00 2.57 -24.34
N PHE A 96 -4.12 1.59 -24.15
CA PHE A 96 -3.17 1.56 -23.04
C PHE A 96 -2.21 2.75 -23.10
N LEU A 97 -1.62 3.00 -24.28
CA LEU A 97 -0.77 4.17 -24.52
C LEU A 97 -1.48 5.46 -24.10
N LYS A 98 -2.73 5.65 -24.55
CA LYS A 98 -3.49 6.86 -24.25
C LYS A 98 -3.86 6.99 -22.76
N LYS A 99 -4.47 5.96 -22.18
CA LYS A 99 -5.05 6.03 -20.83
C LYS A 99 -4.02 5.94 -19.72
N GLU A 100 -2.99 5.11 -19.89
CA GLU A 100 -2.04 4.85 -18.81
C GLU A 100 -0.74 5.61 -19.04
N VAL A 101 -0.15 5.57 -20.23
CA VAL A 101 1.19 6.16 -20.43
C VAL A 101 1.11 7.67 -20.69
N LEU A 102 0.35 8.12 -21.68
CA LEU A 102 0.27 9.53 -22.06
C LEU A 102 -0.44 10.36 -20.99
N GLN A 103 -1.49 9.83 -20.35
CA GLN A 103 -2.15 10.52 -19.24
C GLN A 103 -1.18 10.78 -18.08
N HIS A 104 -0.36 9.80 -17.70
CA HIS A 104 0.63 10.01 -16.64
C HIS A 104 1.75 10.97 -17.06
N LEU A 105 2.16 10.98 -18.34
CA LEU A 105 3.12 11.99 -18.83
C LEU A 105 2.51 13.40 -18.84
N GLU A 106 1.20 13.53 -19.04
CA GLU A 106 0.46 14.79 -18.91
C GLU A 106 0.37 15.25 -17.46
N ASP A 107 0.09 14.33 -16.52
CA ASP A 107 0.07 14.63 -15.07
C ASP A 107 1.44 15.11 -14.58
N LEU A 108 2.52 14.55 -15.14
CA LEU A 108 3.90 14.97 -14.91
C LEU A 108 4.30 16.24 -15.69
N LYS A 109 3.37 16.83 -16.46
CA LYS A 109 3.58 18.01 -17.31
C LYS A 109 4.74 17.87 -18.31
N VAL A 110 5.05 16.64 -18.74
CA VAL A 110 6.05 16.37 -19.78
C VAL A 110 5.45 16.65 -21.17
N ILE A 111 4.18 16.28 -21.33
CA ILE A 111 3.40 16.54 -22.54
C ILE A 111 2.08 17.22 -22.17
N LYS A 112 1.42 17.83 -23.14
CA LYS A 112 0.10 18.43 -22.98
C LYS A 112 -0.73 18.21 -24.24
N MET A 113 -2.00 17.87 -24.09
CA MET A 113 -2.89 17.78 -25.24
C MET A 113 -3.28 19.18 -25.73
N ALA A 114 -3.01 19.48 -27.00
CA ALA A 114 -3.30 20.76 -27.63
C ALA A 114 -4.26 20.59 -28.81
N ARG A 115 -5.16 21.57 -28.98
CA ARG A 115 -5.96 21.73 -30.19
C ARG A 115 -5.11 22.44 -31.22
N ILE A 116 -4.85 21.79 -32.35
CA ILE A 116 -4.08 22.35 -33.45
C ILE A 116 -5.02 22.45 -34.66
N PRO A 117 -5.22 23.64 -35.25
CA PRO A 117 -6.03 23.77 -36.44
C PRO A 117 -5.39 23.00 -37.59
N THR A 118 -6.20 22.27 -38.35
CA THR A 118 -5.78 21.62 -39.59
C THR A 118 -5.51 22.69 -40.67
N PRO A 119 -4.80 22.40 -41.77
CA PRO A 119 -4.62 23.38 -42.85
C PRO A 119 -5.96 23.94 -43.37
N LYS A 120 -7.02 23.12 -43.38
CA LYS A 120 -8.38 23.56 -43.70
C LYS A 120 -8.96 24.49 -42.63
N GLY A 121 -8.66 24.24 -41.36
CA GLY A 121 -9.02 25.11 -40.25
C GLY A 121 -8.29 26.45 -40.29
N LEU A 122 -7.00 26.44 -40.64
CA LEU A 122 -6.20 27.65 -40.83
C LEU A 122 -6.74 28.51 -41.97
N ALA A 123 -7.01 27.92 -43.14
CA ALA A 123 -7.60 28.65 -44.26
C ALA A 123 -8.99 29.25 -43.92
N ALA A 124 -9.81 28.51 -43.16
CA ALA A 124 -11.10 29.02 -42.70
C ALA A 124 -10.96 30.14 -41.65
N GLN A 125 -9.93 30.08 -40.81
CA GLN A 125 -9.63 31.12 -39.83
C GLN A 125 -9.13 32.40 -40.50
N GLU A 126 -8.27 32.27 -41.51
CA GLU A 126 -7.81 33.39 -42.33
C GLU A 126 -8.97 34.05 -43.10
N ALA A 127 -9.87 33.25 -43.69
CA ALA A 127 -11.04 33.76 -44.41
C ALA A 127 -12.06 34.48 -43.50
N ALA A 128 -12.12 34.12 -42.21
CA ALA A 128 -13.06 34.72 -41.27
C ALA A 128 -12.60 36.07 -40.68
N GLY A 129 -11.33 36.44 -40.86
CA GLY A 129 -10.73 37.64 -40.28
C GLY A 129 -10.80 37.69 -38.75
N ASP A 130 -10.86 38.90 -38.16
CA ASP A 130 -10.87 39.12 -36.71
C ASP A 130 -12.12 38.63 -35.97
N LYS A 131 -13.12 38.11 -36.71
CA LYS A 131 -14.31 37.55 -36.09
C LYS A 131 -13.95 36.22 -35.46
N LYS A 132 -14.10 36.12 -34.13
CA LYS A 132 -13.90 34.90 -33.32
C LYS A 132 -14.80 33.76 -33.81
N THR A 133 -14.37 33.10 -34.87
CA THR A 133 -15.11 32.01 -35.51
C THR A 133 -14.69 30.71 -34.84
N ARG A 134 -15.65 30.05 -34.18
CA ARG A 134 -15.41 28.79 -33.49
C ARG A 134 -15.17 27.69 -34.53
N LEU A 135 -13.93 27.21 -34.63
CA LEU A 135 -13.58 26.11 -35.53
C LEU A 135 -14.43 24.86 -35.23
N THR A 136 -14.87 24.21 -36.30
CA THR A 136 -15.61 22.95 -36.22
C THR A 136 -14.68 21.78 -35.87
N ALA A 137 -15.24 20.67 -35.39
CA ALA A 137 -14.44 19.51 -34.96
C ALA A 137 -13.61 18.89 -36.10
N SER A 138 -14.03 19.03 -37.36
CA SER A 138 -13.27 18.56 -38.54
C SER A 138 -12.09 19.47 -38.91
N GLN A 139 -12.06 20.69 -38.37
CA GLN A 139 -11.03 21.70 -38.61
C GLN A 139 -9.94 21.70 -37.54
N VAL A 140 -10.04 20.84 -36.51
CA VAL A 140 -9.13 20.81 -35.38
C VAL A 140 -8.69 19.39 -35.09
N ASP A 141 -7.37 19.18 -35.07
CA ASP A 141 -6.77 17.94 -34.61
C ASP A 141 -6.31 18.07 -33.16
N TRP A 142 -6.53 17.02 -32.38
CA TRP A 142 -5.97 16.90 -31.04
C TRP A 142 -4.62 16.21 -31.10
N LYS A 143 -3.56 16.95 -30.80
CA LYS A 143 -2.18 16.45 -30.81
C LYS A 143 -1.53 16.66 -29.45
N TRP A 144 -0.66 15.72 -29.09
CA TRP A 144 0.18 15.83 -27.89
C TRP A 144 1.39 16.70 -28.23
N LYS A 145 1.58 17.80 -27.50
CA LYS A 145 2.78 18.64 -27.60
C LYS A 145 3.69 18.38 -26.41
N VAL A 146 4.98 18.38 -26.66
CA VAL A 146 6.00 18.30 -25.60
C VAL A 146 6.06 19.65 -24.92
N VAL A 147 5.97 19.67 -23.59
CA VAL A 147 6.12 20.88 -22.80
C VAL A 147 7.62 21.13 -22.60
N PRO A 148 8.14 22.32 -22.96
CA PRO A 148 9.56 22.64 -22.80
C PRO A 148 9.93 22.66 -21.31
N ASP A 149 11.18 22.32 -20.99
CA ASP A 149 11.65 22.22 -19.60
C ASP A 149 11.50 23.54 -18.82
N SER A 150 11.54 24.69 -19.50
CA SER A 150 11.29 26.01 -18.90
C SER A 150 9.87 26.19 -18.36
N GLU A 151 8.88 25.51 -18.96
CA GLU A 151 7.48 25.57 -18.54
C GLU A 151 7.11 24.45 -17.56
N ARG A 152 7.99 23.45 -17.38
CA ARG A 152 7.80 22.38 -16.40
C ARG A 152 7.97 22.99 -15.02
N LEU A 153 6.84 23.38 -14.41
CA LEU A 153 6.79 23.79 -13.02
C LEU A 153 7.55 22.76 -12.19
N ALA A 154 8.58 23.22 -11.46
CA ALA A 154 9.32 22.39 -10.52
C ALA A 154 8.29 21.61 -9.70
N VAL A 155 8.44 20.28 -9.67
CA VAL A 155 7.54 19.40 -8.92
C VAL A 155 7.45 20.00 -7.51
N PRO A 156 6.26 20.44 -7.05
CA PRO A 156 6.16 21.05 -5.75
C PRO A 156 6.76 20.08 -4.74
N PRO A 157 7.59 20.55 -3.79
CA PRO A 157 8.18 19.67 -2.80
C PRO A 157 7.05 18.85 -2.21
N SER A 158 7.17 17.51 -2.27
CA SER A 158 6.16 16.61 -1.72
C SER A 158 5.80 17.12 -0.34
N PRO A 159 4.49 17.29 -0.01
CA PRO A 159 4.10 17.87 1.26
C PRO A 159 4.85 17.13 2.37
N PRO A 160 5.40 17.86 3.37
CA PRO A 160 6.19 17.23 4.41
C PRO A 160 5.37 16.07 4.97
N LYS A 161 5.96 14.86 4.96
CA LYS A 161 5.28 13.66 5.47
C LYS A 161 4.72 14.03 6.84
N GLY A 162 3.39 14.04 6.97
CA GLY A 162 2.74 14.40 8.22
C GLY A 162 3.34 13.56 9.34
N LYS A 163 3.61 14.18 10.50
CA LYS A 163 4.11 13.44 11.66
C LYS A 163 3.12 12.30 11.92
N GLU A 164 3.60 11.06 11.90
CA GLU A 164 2.75 9.91 12.17
C GLU A 164 2.15 10.06 13.57
N VAL A 165 0.83 10.21 13.62
CA VAL A 165 0.11 10.35 14.89
C VAL A 165 0.15 8.99 15.57
N VAL A 166 0.93 8.87 16.65
CA VAL A 166 1.00 7.64 17.42
C VAL A 166 -0.38 7.32 18.01
N GLY A 167 -0.92 6.14 17.70
CA GLY A 167 -2.17 5.65 18.25
C GLY A 167 -3.38 5.73 17.30
N THR A 168 -3.18 5.99 16.02
CA THR A 168 -4.24 5.81 15.00
C THR A 168 -4.85 4.41 15.08
N GLU A 169 -4.02 3.39 15.33
CA GLU A 169 -4.38 1.99 15.55
C GLU A 169 -5.27 1.74 16.78
N VAL A 170 -5.24 2.61 17.78
CA VAL A 170 -6.11 2.55 18.98
C VAL A 170 -7.27 3.54 18.90
N GLY A 171 -7.47 4.17 17.73
CA GLY A 171 -8.59 5.06 17.47
C GLY A 171 -8.31 6.55 17.68
N VAL A 172 -7.03 6.97 17.82
CA VAL A 172 -6.67 8.40 17.88
C VAL A 172 -6.97 9.05 16.53
N GLY A 173 -7.74 10.14 16.54
CA GLY A 173 -8.12 10.88 15.34
C GLY A 173 -9.42 10.42 14.66
N HIS A 174 -10.09 9.38 15.19
CA HIS A 174 -11.44 9.06 14.74
C HIS A 174 -12.45 10.10 15.22
N ASP A 175 -13.40 10.44 14.37
CA ASP A 175 -14.47 11.36 14.73
C ASP A 175 -15.41 10.72 15.77
N VAL A 176 -15.44 11.32 16.96
CA VAL A 176 -16.27 10.93 18.11
C VAL A 176 -17.35 11.96 18.42
N SER A 177 -17.50 12.99 17.59
CA SER A 177 -18.46 14.09 17.80
C SER A 177 -19.92 13.61 17.87
N HIS A 178 -20.24 12.51 17.17
CA HIS A 178 -21.55 11.87 17.18
C HIS A 178 -21.89 11.13 18.49
N LEU A 179 -20.92 10.91 19.39
CA LEU A 179 -21.16 10.24 20.68
C LEU A 179 -21.66 11.25 21.73
N ASN A 180 -22.49 10.79 22.67
CA ASN A 180 -22.88 11.64 23.80
C ASN A 180 -21.69 11.92 24.74
N LYS A 181 -21.78 12.99 25.55
CA LYS A 181 -20.68 13.45 26.42
C LYS A 181 -20.10 12.34 27.31
N ARG A 182 -20.95 11.54 27.96
CA ARG A 182 -20.52 10.41 28.82
C ARG A 182 -19.71 9.36 28.04
N ARG A 183 -20.13 9.03 26.81
CA ARG A 183 -19.41 8.07 25.95
C ARG A 183 -18.12 8.67 25.39
N GLN A 184 -18.10 9.97 25.07
CA GLN A 184 -16.88 10.68 24.68
C GLN A 184 -15.84 10.57 25.80
N GLU A 185 -16.18 10.93 27.03
CA GLU A 185 -15.28 10.84 28.21
C GLU A 185 -14.75 9.42 28.45
N ALA A 186 -15.65 8.43 28.47
CA ALA A 186 -15.26 7.03 28.65
C ALA A 186 -14.35 6.52 27.51
N ARG A 187 -14.53 7.03 26.29
CA ARG A 187 -13.68 6.69 25.15
C ARG A 187 -12.34 7.38 25.24
N THR A 188 -12.28 8.65 25.65
CA THR A 188 -11.01 9.38 25.88
C THR A 188 -10.13 8.64 26.87
N GLY A 189 -10.69 8.16 27.99
CA GLY A 189 -9.96 7.36 28.97
C GLY A 189 -9.44 6.03 28.42
N LYS A 190 -10.28 5.29 27.68
CA LYS A 190 -9.85 4.02 27.05
C LYS A 190 -8.76 4.23 25.99
N VAL A 191 -8.89 5.26 25.16
CA VAL A 191 -7.91 5.58 24.12
C VAL A 191 -6.60 6.04 24.77
N SER A 192 -6.62 6.87 25.81
CA SER A 192 -5.40 7.32 26.48
C SER A 192 -4.63 6.17 27.14
N GLU A 193 -5.33 5.25 27.82
CA GLU A 193 -4.73 4.02 28.37
C GLU A 193 -4.11 3.15 27.27
N ALA A 194 -4.81 2.96 26.15
CA ALA A 194 -4.34 2.17 25.03
C ALA A 194 -3.11 2.81 24.35
N VAL A 195 -3.10 4.14 24.17
CA VAL A 195 -1.95 4.89 23.65
C VAL A 195 -0.75 4.76 24.58
N SER A 196 -0.95 4.87 25.91
CA SER A 196 0.12 4.72 26.90
C SER A 196 0.76 3.33 26.82
N LYS A 197 -0.06 2.28 26.78
CA LYS A 197 0.42 0.90 26.57
C LYS A 197 1.17 0.76 25.24
N LEU A 198 0.67 1.37 24.18
CA LEU A 198 1.30 1.28 22.87
C LEU A 198 2.66 1.98 22.82
N LYS A 199 2.80 3.14 23.50
CA LYS A 199 4.09 3.82 23.67
C LYS A 199 5.08 2.95 24.43
N SER A 200 4.69 2.38 25.56
CA SER A 200 5.58 1.52 26.35
C SER A 200 6.00 0.25 25.59
N TYR A 201 5.10 -0.33 24.77
CA TYR A 201 5.47 -1.44 23.88
C TYR A 201 6.47 -1.01 22.80
N LYS A 202 6.33 0.17 22.20
CA LYS A 202 7.27 0.69 21.21
C LYS A 202 8.65 0.96 21.82
N GLU A 203 8.69 1.58 23.00
CA GLU A 203 9.93 1.81 23.76
C GLU A 203 10.61 0.48 24.10
N TYR A 204 9.87 -0.47 24.66
CA TYR A 204 10.39 -1.81 24.95
C TYR A 204 10.90 -2.54 23.71
N ALA A 205 10.21 -2.42 22.57
CA ALA A 205 10.66 -3.03 21.32
C ALA A 205 12.00 -2.45 20.86
N VAL A 206 12.19 -1.13 20.95
CA VAL A 206 13.46 -0.48 20.61
C VAL A 206 14.58 -0.95 21.54
N GLU A 207 14.35 -0.99 22.84
CA GLU A 207 15.33 -1.46 23.81
C GLU A 207 15.70 -2.94 23.58
N ARG A 208 14.69 -3.78 23.37
CA ARG A 208 14.87 -5.21 23.07
C ARG A 208 15.69 -5.40 21.80
N ASP A 209 15.36 -4.69 20.73
CA ASP A 209 16.05 -4.85 19.45
C ASP A 209 17.51 -4.35 19.56
N ALA A 210 17.73 -3.22 20.24
CA ALA A 210 19.08 -2.74 20.55
C ALA A 210 19.89 -3.69 21.44
N PHE A 211 19.23 -4.42 22.35
CA PHE A 211 19.85 -5.46 23.16
C PHE A 211 20.21 -6.70 22.34
N LEU A 212 19.29 -7.17 21.49
CA LEU A 212 19.54 -8.30 20.58
C LEU A 212 20.69 -8.00 19.61
N ASP A 213 20.76 -6.78 19.09
CA ASP A 213 21.86 -6.36 18.22
C ASP A 213 23.20 -6.30 18.97
N ARG A 214 23.20 -5.91 20.24
CA ARG A 214 24.39 -6.00 21.10
C ARG A 214 24.82 -7.46 21.33
N MET A 215 23.88 -8.38 21.55
CA MET A 215 24.19 -9.81 21.67
C MET A 215 24.72 -10.42 20.38
N LYS A 216 24.19 -10.02 19.21
CA LYS A 216 24.71 -10.46 17.91
C LYS A 216 26.14 -10.00 17.67
N LYS A 217 26.47 -8.76 18.08
CA LYS A 217 27.83 -8.21 17.96
C LYS A 217 28.81 -8.85 18.94
N ASN A 218 28.37 -9.21 20.14
CA ASN A 218 29.20 -9.74 21.21
C ASN A 218 28.73 -11.15 21.64
N PRO A 219 29.17 -12.23 20.96
CA PRO A 219 28.71 -13.59 21.27
C PRO A 219 29.07 -14.02 22.70
N GLN A 220 30.18 -13.53 23.25
CA GLN A 220 30.58 -13.78 24.64
C GLN A 220 29.55 -13.25 25.66
N MET A 221 28.88 -12.14 25.36
CA MET A 221 27.81 -11.60 26.21
C MET A 221 26.59 -12.54 26.23
N ALA A 222 26.26 -13.17 25.10
CA ALA A 222 25.19 -14.15 25.05
C ALA A 222 25.53 -15.42 25.85
N ILE A 223 26.78 -15.90 25.76
CA ILE A 223 27.27 -17.05 26.52
C ILE A 223 27.20 -16.77 28.03
N THR A 224 27.68 -15.59 28.49
CA THR A 224 27.67 -15.24 29.92
C THR A 224 26.25 -15.08 30.47
N LEU A 225 25.34 -14.44 29.73
CA LEU A 225 23.93 -14.33 30.12
C LEU A 225 23.25 -15.70 30.23
N ARG A 226 23.53 -16.61 29.28
CA ARG A 226 23.03 -17.98 29.32
C ARG A 226 23.53 -18.72 30.54
N GLN A 227 24.84 -18.68 30.81
CA GLN A 227 25.42 -19.32 32.00
C GLN A 227 24.84 -18.74 33.30
N LYS A 228 24.65 -17.42 33.38
CA LYS A 228 24.01 -16.78 34.53
C LYS A 228 22.57 -17.29 34.74
N TYR A 229 21.80 -17.42 33.67
CA TYR A 229 20.43 -17.95 33.74
C TYR A 229 20.40 -19.44 34.14
N GLU A 230 21.30 -20.26 33.61
CA GLU A 230 21.45 -21.67 33.99
C GLU A 230 21.86 -21.82 35.46
N ASN A 231 22.76 -20.97 35.96
CA ASN A 231 23.16 -20.95 37.36
C ASN A 231 22.01 -20.53 38.28
N GLN A 232 21.22 -19.53 37.88
CA GLN A 232 20.04 -19.12 38.64
C GLN A 232 18.99 -20.24 38.71
N LEU A 233 18.77 -20.95 37.60
CA LEU A 233 17.91 -22.14 37.57
C LEU A 233 18.41 -23.30 38.43
N ARG A 234 19.72 -23.38 38.70
CA ARG A 234 20.30 -24.38 39.61
C ARG A 234 20.20 -23.97 41.08
N GLN A 235 20.34 -22.68 41.38
CA GLN A 235 20.34 -22.16 42.74
C GLN A 235 18.93 -21.97 43.32
N GLU A 236 17.97 -21.58 42.49
CA GLU A 236 16.58 -21.53 42.91
C GLU A 236 15.97 -22.94 42.78
N PRO A 237 15.48 -23.56 43.89
CA PRO A 237 14.70 -24.79 43.78
C PRO A 237 13.53 -24.48 42.84
N ARG A 238 13.42 -25.22 41.72
CA ARG A 238 12.48 -24.92 40.63
C ARG A 238 11.18 -24.36 41.21
N PRO A 239 10.92 -23.03 41.11
CA PRO A 239 9.77 -22.41 41.78
C PRO A 239 8.42 -22.86 41.21
N TYR A 240 8.45 -23.78 40.26
CA TYR A 240 7.37 -24.20 39.37
C TYR A 240 7.29 -25.72 39.25
N GLU A 241 7.55 -26.46 40.34
CA GLU A 241 6.83 -27.73 40.46
C GLU A 241 5.33 -27.42 40.39
N LEU A 242 4.62 -28.12 39.51
CA LEU A 242 3.21 -27.87 39.21
C LEU A 242 2.36 -27.83 40.50
N ASP A 243 2.80 -28.58 41.52
CA ASP A 243 2.20 -28.62 42.85
C ASP A 243 2.31 -27.29 43.60
N ASN A 244 3.44 -26.58 43.54
CA ASN A 244 3.60 -25.25 44.15
C ASN A 244 2.72 -24.19 43.45
N LEU A 245 2.58 -24.28 42.12
CA LEU A 245 1.68 -23.39 41.35
C LEU A 245 0.20 -23.67 41.67
N LEU A 246 -0.19 -24.95 41.77
CA LEU A 246 -1.54 -25.36 42.15
C LEU A 246 -1.86 -24.99 43.60
N GLU A 247 -0.89 -25.13 44.51
CA GLU A 247 -1.07 -24.75 45.91
C GLU A 247 -1.16 -23.23 46.06
N HIS A 248 -0.39 -22.47 45.30
CA HIS A 248 -0.53 -21.02 45.24
C HIS A 248 -1.89 -20.61 44.67
N GLU A 249 -2.39 -21.27 43.61
CA GLU A 249 -3.74 -21.03 43.08
C GLU A 249 -4.83 -21.36 44.11
N ARG A 250 -4.71 -22.48 44.84
CA ARG A 250 -5.64 -22.84 45.92
C ARG A 250 -5.62 -21.80 47.04
N ARG A 251 -4.44 -21.33 47.45
CA ARG A 251 -4.27 -20.27 48.46
C ARG A 251 -4.91 -18.96 47.99
N LEU A 252 -4.73 -18.61 46.71
CA LEU A 252 -5.33 -17.45 46.07
C LEU A 252 -6.86 -17.55 46.00
N ARG A 253 -7.43 -18.73 45.74
CA ARG A 253 -8.90 -18.95 45.80
C ARG A 253 -9.46 -18.76 47.22
N ARG A 254 -8.75 -19.24 48.25
CA ARG A 254 -9.12 -19.04 49.66
C ARG A 254 -9.07 -17.55 50.06
N VAL A 255 -8.01 -16.85 49.67
CA VAL A 255 -7.87 -15.40 49.91
C VAL A 255 -8.98 -14.63 49.18
N LYS A 256 -9.31 -14.99 47.94
CA LYS A 256 -10.40 -14.33 47.18
C LYS A 256 -11.78 -14.50 47.83
N GLN A 257 -12.05 -15.66 48.45
CA GLN A 257 -13.26 -15.88 49.24
C GLN A 257 -13.26 -15.05 50.53
N SER A 258 -12.10 -14.90 51.19
CA SER A 258 -11.91 -14.08 52.39
C SER A 258 -11.98 -12.56 52.12
N VAL A 259 -11.38 -12.09 51.03
CA VAL A 259 -11.33 -10.67 50.63
C VAL A 259 -12.71 -10.15 50.21
N LYS A 260 -13.65 -11.03 49.83
CA LYS A 260 -15.06 -10.66 49.60
C LYS A 260 -15.76 -10.19 50.90
N MET A 261 -15.16 -10.42 52.07
CA MET A 261 -15.73 -10.11 53.39
C MET A 261 -15.09 -8.91 54.12
N MET A 262 -14.04 -8.26 53.58
CA MET A 262 -13.36 -7.15 54.28
C MET A 262 -13.35 -5.84 53.47
N SER A 263 -13.48 -4.71 54.18
CA SER A 263 -13.54 -3.37 53.63
C SER A 263 -12.14 -2.76 53.44
N LYS A 264 -12.04 -1.77 52.53
CA LYS A 264 -10.95 -0.84 52.17
C LYS A 264 -9.49 -1.34 52.04
N GLN A 265 -8.93 -2.17 52.92
CA GLN A 265 -7.63 -2.86 52.69
C GLN A 265 -7.68 -3.85 51.51
N THR A 266 -8.89 -4.12 51.01
CA THR A 266 -9.14 -5.06 49.92
C THR A 266 -8.89 -4.51 48.53
N ALA A 267 -8.70 -3.20 48.36
CA ALA A 267 -8.44 -2.61 47.04
C ALA A 267 -6.99 -2.82 46.57
N GLU A 268 -6.02 -2.58 47.44
CA GLU A 268 -4.58 -2.77 47.14
C GLU A 268 -4.24 -4.25 46.98
N MET A 269 -4.71 -5.10 47.90
CA MET A 269 -4.59 -6.56 47.75
C MET A 269 -5.26 -7.07 46.48
N LYS A 270 -6.39 -6.49 46.06
CA LYS A 270 -7.06 -6.88 44.82
C LYS A 270 -6.25 -6.45 43.58
N GLN A 271 -5.56 -5.32 43.62
CA GLN A 271 -4.64 -4.92 42.54
C GLN A 271 -3.42 -5.84 42.46
N GLU A 272 -2.79 -6.18 43.57
CA GLU A 272 -1.67 -7.13 43.58
C GLU A 272 -2.11 -8.52 43.11
N PHE A 273 -3.31 -8.93 43.50
CA PHE A 273 -3.93 -10.19 43.07
C PHE A 273 -4.20 -10.23 41.56
N GLU A 274 -4.74 -9.14 40.99
CA GLU A 274 -4.96 -9.03 39.54
C GLU A 274 -3.65 -9.05 38.77
N LYS A 275 -2.60 -8.36 39.27
CA LYS A 275 -1.24 -8.43 38.69
C LYS A 275 -0.69 -9.85 38.67
N SER A 276 -0.89 -10.59 39.76
CA SER A 276 -0.41 -11.97 39.91
C SER A 276 -1.12 -12.93 38.95
N LEU A 277 -2.44 -12.79 38.80
CA LEU A 277 -3.23 -13.57 37.82
C LEU A 277 -2.87 -13.23 36.38
N GLU A 278 -2.59 -11.97 36.07
CA GLU A 278 -2.18 -11.55 34.74
C GLU A 278 -0.80 -12.12 34.38
N MET A 279 0.11 -12.19 35.35
CA MET A 279 1.41 -12.85 35.19
C MET A 279 1.26 -14.36 34.88
N LEU A 280 0.39 -15.07 35.62
CA LEU A 280 0.08 -16.48 35.36
C LEU A 280 -0.53 -16.71 33.97
N ARG A 281 -1.44 -15.83 33.53
CA ARG A 281 -2.05 -15.90 32.18
C ARG A 281 -1.01 -15.69 31.08
N ARG A 282 -0.08 -14.74 31.26
CA ARG A 282 1.06 -14.53 30.34
C ARG A 282 1.95 -15.77 30.27
N TYR A 283 2.18 -16.43 31.40
CA TYR A 283 3.00 -17.64 31.42
C TYR A 283 2.32 -18.82 30.70
N ALA A 284 1.02 -18.98 30.89
CA ALA A 284 0.23 -20.00 30.21
C ALA A 284 0.16 -19.78 28.68
N SER A 285 0.03 -18.54 28.21
CA SER A 285 0.03 -18.23 26.78
C SER A 285 1.40 -18.49 26.14
N TYR A 286 2.50 -18.15 26.84
CA TYR A 286 3.86 -18.43 26.37
C TYR A 286 4.13 -19.93 26.21
N ARG A 287 3.62 -20.76 27.15
CA ARG A 287 3.75 -22.22 27.08
C ARG A 287 2.97 -22.82 25.90
N ASN A 288 1.78 -22.31 25.60
CA ASN A 288 0.99 -22.81 24.47
C ASN A 288 1.63 -22.45 23.12
N GLN A 289 2.28 -21.28 23.03
CA GLN A 289 3.05 -20.90 21.84
C GLN A 289 4.29 -21.79 21.65
N ASN A 290 5.00 -22.14 22.72
CA ASN A 290 6.17 -23.02 22.65
C ASN A 290 5.84 -24.51 22.49
N LYS A 291 4.64 -24.97 22.90
CA LYS A 291 4.19 -26.35 22.60
C LYS A 291 3.87 -26.57 21.11
N MET A 292 3.58 -25.49 20.36
CA MET A 292 3.31 -25.55 18.92
C MET A 292 4.59 -25.49 18.06
N SER A 293 5.74 -25.14 18.65
CA SER A 293 7.03 -25.05 17.95
C SER A 293 7.97 -26.22 18.21
N ALA A 294 7.56 -27.22 19.00
CA ALA A 294 8.32 -28.46 19.15
C ALA A 294 8.14 -29.29 17.86
N PRO A 295 9.23 -29.63 17.13
CA PRO A 295 9.13 -30.48 15.95
C PRO A 295 8.59 -31.85 16.36
N ILE A 296 7.57 -32.31 15.65
CA ILE A 296 7.06 -33.69 15.73
C ILE A 296 8.20 -34.56 15.21
N ALA A 297 8.86 -35.29 16.11
CA ALA A 297 9.83 -36.32 15.79
C ALA A 297 9.11 -37.59 15.33
#